data_AF-N9P7I1-F1
#
_entry.id   AF-N9P7I1-F1
#
_cell.length_a   1.000
_cell.length_b   1.000
_cell.length_c   1.000
_cell.angle_alpha   90.00
_cell.angle_beta   90.00
_cell.angle_gamma   90.00
#
_symmetry.space_group_name_H-M   'P 1'
#
loop_
_entity.id
_entity.type
_entity.pdbx_description
1 polymer ?
#
loop_
_entity_poly.entity_id
_entity_poly.type
_entity_poly.pdbx_seq_one_letter_code
_entity_poly.pdbx_strand_id
1 'polypeptide(L)'
;MSLLSRFKTTRIGSSISYFIQPRKVSFEWQDTPVDWIPDQPFASYFANEINNILPAGELWFCRLYNKVLPQITDEKLKHDV
;
A
#
# COMPACT_ATOMS: atom_id res chain seq x y z
N MET A 1 -0.52 27.65 -33.95
CA MET A 1 0.09 26.32 -33.68
C MET A 1 1.37 26.56 -32.88
N SER A 2 1.30 26.39 -31.55
CA SER A 2 2.39 26.76 -30.63
C SER A 2 3.50 25.71 -30.65
N LEU A 3 4.64 26.06 -31.24
CA LEU A 3 5.88 25.26 -31.28
C LEU A 3 6.61 25.18 -29.92
N LEU A 4 6.04 25.70 -28.83
CA LEU A 4 6.73 25.88 -27.55
C LEU A 4 6.45 24.79 -26.50
N SER A 5 5.70 23.73 -26.81
CA SER A 5 5.33 22.71 -25.80
C SER A 5 6.45 21.70 -25.45
N ARG A 6 7.68 21.90 -25.92
CA ARG A 6 8.77 20.91 -25.80
C ARG A 6 9.62 21.00 -24.54
N PHE A 7 9.47 22.03 -23.71
CA PHE A 7 10.17 22.10 -22.42
C PHE A 7 9.32 21.49 -21.30
N LYS A 8 9.06 20.18 -21.39
CA LYS A 8 8.62 19.44 -20.20
C LYS A 8 9.82 19.36 -19.25
N THR A 9 9.81 20.20 -18.23
CA THR A 9 10.69 20.02 -17.07
C THR A 9 10.32 18.69 -16.43
N THR A 10 11.16 17.68 -16.63
CA THR A 10 11.07 16.42 -15.91
C THR A 10 11.35 16.74 -14.45
N ARG A 11 10.30 17.01 -13.66
CA ARG A 11 10.45 17.11 -12.22
C ARG A 11 10.97 15.76 -11.74
N ILE A 12 12.20 15.76 -11.24
CA ILE A 12 12.76 14.59 -10.56
C ILE A 12 11.85 14.37 -9.34
N GLY A 13 11.10 13.27 -9.33
CA GLY A 13 10.15 12.95 -8.26
C GLY A 13 10.80 12.60 -6.92
N SER A 14 12.11 12.79 -6.78
CA SER A 14 12.89 12.42 -5.62
C SER A 14 13.77 13.58 -5.17
N SER A 15 13.79 13.84 -3.86
CA SER A 15 14.57 14.90 -3.21
C SER A 15 15.98 14.44 -2.78
N ILE A 16 16.40 13.25 -3.22
CA ILE A 16 17.70 12.68 -2.85
C ILE A 16 18.86 13.49 -3.45
N SER A 17 19.92 13.67 -2.67
CA SER A 17 21.10 14.46 -3.04
C SER A 17 22.07 13.76 -3.99
N TYR A 18 21.87 12.46 -4.23
CA TYR A 18 22.74 11.63 -5.07
C TYR A 18 21.95 10.89 -6.15
N PHE A 19 22.64 10.53 -7.22
CA PHE A 19 22.05 9.82 -8.35
C PHE A 19 21.86 8.33 -8.02
N ILE A 20 20.63 7.82 -8.14
CA ILE A 20 20.34 6.38 -8.09
C ILE A 20 20.34 5.84 -9.52
N GLN A 21 21.27 4.94 -9.81
CA GLN A 21 21.29 4.21 -11.07
C GLN A 21 20.36 2.98 -10.96
N PRO A 22 19.30 2.87 -11.78
CA PRO A 22 18.48 1.67 -11.83
C PRO A 22 19.31 0.47 -12.32
N ARG A 23 19.21 -0.65 -11.61
CA ARG A 23 19.86 -1.90 -12.04
C ARG A 23 18.96 -2.61 -13.05
N LYS A 24 19.56 -3.09 -14.15
CA LYS A 24 18.89 -3.99 -15.10
C LYS A 24 18.92 -5.41 -14.54
N VAL A 25 18.02 -5.69 -13.60
CA VAL A 25 17.90 -7.02 -12.98
C VAL A 25 17.10 -7.98 -13.86
N SER A 26 17.52 -9.25 -13.87
CA SER A 26 16.75 -10.39 -14.38
C SER A 26 16.51 -11.34 -13.22
N PHE A 27 15.34 -11.98 -13.21
CA PHE A 27 14.95 -12.92 -12.17
C PHE A 27 14.59 -14.24 -12.83
N GLU A 28 15.15 -15.34 -12.32
CA GLU A 28 14.78 -16.71 -12.70
C GLU A 28 13.70 -17.19 -11.72
N TRP A 29 12.52 -17.52 -12.24
CA TRP A 29 11.35 -17.84 -11.41
C TRP A 29 11.01 -19.33 -11.38
N GLN A 30 11.68 -20.14 -12.20
CA GLN A 30 11.35 -21.55 -12.45
C GLN A 30 11.27 -22.38 -11.16
N ASP A 31 12.19 -22.15 -10.22
CA ASP A 31 12.28 -22.88 -8.96
C ASP A 31 11.80 -22.05 -7.75
N THR A 32 11.05 -20.97 -7.97
CA THR A 32 10.55 -20.13 -6.88
C THR A 32 9.47 -20.87 -6.11
N PRO A 33 9.61 -21.06 -4.78
CA PRO A 33 8.57 -21.65 -3.96
C PRO A 33 7.29 -20.82 -4.01
N VAL A 34 6.14 -21.50 -4.07
CA VAL A 34 4.83 -20.83 -3.97
C VAL A 34 4.61 -20.29 -2.54
N ASP A 35 5.14 -21.00 -1.55
CA ASP A 35 5.06 -20.60 -0.14
C ASP A 35 6.15 -19.57 0.16
N TRP A 36 5.74 -18.36 0.53
CA TRP A 36 6.67 -17.28 0.83
C TRP A 36 7.23 -17.35 2.27
N ILE A 37 6.58 -18.11 3.16
CA ILE A 37 7.10 -18.48 4.49
C ILE A 37 7.63 -19.92 4.40
N PRO A 38 8.97 -20.12 4.53
CA PRO A 38 9.57 -21.45 4.45
C PRO A 38 8.95 -22.44 5.43
N ASP A 39 8.69 -23.66 4.96
CA ASP A 39 8.13 -24.78 5.73
C ASP A 39 6.77 -24.49 6.41
N GLN A 40 6.09 -23.41 6.01
CA GLN A 40 4.82 -22.95 6.59
C GLN A 40 3.80 -22.59 5.49
N PRO A 41 3.29 -23.60 4.74
CA PRO A 41 2.33 -23.36 3.66
C PRO A 41 1.06 -22.69 4.18
N PHE A 42 0.49 -23.17 5.29
CA PHE A 42 -0.72 -22.59 5.87
C PHE A 42 -0.57 -21.10 6.18
N ALA A 43 0.52 -20.71 6.84
CA ALA A 43 0.76 -19.30 7.18
C ALA A 43 0.94 -18.44 5.92
N SER A 44 1.59 -18.98 4.89
CA SER A 44 1.77 -18.29 3.60
C SER A 44 0.44 -17.97 2.95
N TYR A 45 -0.45 -18.97 2.81
CA TYR A 45 -1.78 -18.76 2.21
C TYR A 45 -2.70 -17.93 3.10
N PHE A 46 -2.66 -18.13 4.42
CA PHE A 46 -3.45 -17.34 5.35
C PHE A 46 -3.11 -15.84 5.27
N ALA A 47 -1.82 -15.50 5.15
CA ALA A 47 -1.40 -14.12 4.95
C ALA A 47 -1.85 -13.54 3.60
N ASN A 48 -1.85 -14.36 2.53
CA ASN A 48 -2.38 -13.93 1.23
C ASN A 48 -3.86 -13.58 1.33
N GLU A 49 -4.66 -14.39 2.03
CA GLU A 49 -6.07 -14.11 2.25
C GLU A 49 -6.25 -12.79 3.02
N ILE A 50 -5.52 -12.61 4.13
CA ILE A 50 -5.52 -11.37 4.91
C ILE A 50 -5.22 -10.16 4.03
N ASN A 51 -4.21 -10.24 3.16
CA ASN A 51 -3.85 -9.13 2.27
C ASN A 51 -4.95 -8.77 1.26
N ASN A 52 -5.80 -9.73 0.87
CA ASN A 52 -6.96 -9.47 0.02
C ASN A 52 -8.15 -8.86 0.80
N ILE A 53 -8.40 -9.33 2.03
CA ILE A 53 -9.57 -8.88 2.81
C ILE A 53 -9.33 -7.57 3.58
N LEU A 54 -8.12 -7.31 4.07
CA LEU A 54 -7.84 -6.16 4.94
C LEU A 54 -8.15 -4.83 4.26
N PRO A 55 -7.75 -4.56 3.00
CA PRO A 55 -8.05 -3.26 2.38
C PRO A 55 -9.55 -2.97 2.31
N ALA A 56 -10.36 -3.99 2.00
CA ALA A 56 -11.81 -3.86 1.96
C ALA A 56 -12.41 -3.68 3.36
N GLY A 57 -11.90 -4.46 4.34
CA GLY A 57 -12.29 -4.38 5.75
C GLY A 57 -11.97 -3.01 6.35
N GLU A 58 -10.74 -2.53 6.20
CA GLU A 58 -10.28 -1.22 6.67
C GLU A 58 -11.11 -0.09 6.08
N LEU A 59 -11.36 -0.10 4.76
CA LEU A 59 -12.18 0.92 4.13
C LEU A 59 -13.61 0.91 4.68
N TRP A 60 -14.17 -0.27 4.91
CA TRP A 60 -15.48 -0.42 5.54
C TRP A 60 -15.47 0.09 6.99
N PHE A 61 -14.45 -0.23 7.78
CA PHE A 61 -14.29 0.26 9.16
C PHE A 61 -14.22 1.77 9.21
N CYS A 62 -13.39 2.41 8.39
CA CYS A 62 -13.30 3.88 8.32
C CYS A 62 -14.66 4.52 8.00
N ARG A 63 -15.40 3.95 7.05
CA ARG A 63 -16.73 4.44 6.67
C ARG A 63 -17.75 4.29 7.78
N LEU A 64 -17.74 3.15 8.47
CA LEU A 64 -18.61 2.89 9.60
C LEU A 64 -18.27 3.86 10.75
N TYR A 65 -17.00 3.96 11.10
CA TYR A 65 -16.50 4.83 12.15
C TYR A 65 -16.94 6.27 11.95
N ASN A 66 -16.76 6.83 10.75
CA ASN A 66 -17.21 8.19 10.43
C ASN A 66 -18.73 8.40 10.58
N LYS A 67 -19.55 7.36 10.39
CA LYS A 67 -21.01 7.43 10.58
C LYS A 67 -21.42 7.31 12.05
N VAL A 68 -20.66 6.58 12.84
CA VAL A 68 -20.97 6.29 14.25
C VAL A 68 -20.36 7.32 15.19
N LEU A 69 -19.24 7.95 14.82
CA LEU A 69 -18.56 8.98 15.62
C LEU A 69 -19.51 10.09 16.12
N PRO A 70 -20.44 10.64 15.31
CA PRO A 70 -21.40 11.64 15.79
C PRO A 70 -22.47 11.10 16.75
N GLN A 71 -22.64 9.77 16.82
CA GLN A 71 -23.62 9.10 17.68
C GLN A 71 -23.06 8.79 19.07
N ILE A 72 -21.75 9.00 19.30
CA ILE A 72 -21.11 8.79 20.59
C ILE A 72 -21.51 9.92 21.54
N THR A 73 -22.29 9.58 22.57
CA THR A 73 -22.77 10.53 23.59
C THR A 73 -21.88 10.56 24.85
N ASP A 74 -21.03 9.55 25.04
CA ASP A 74 -20.09 9.52 26.16
C ASP A 74 -18.85 10.34 25.82
N GLU A 75 -18.61 11.40 26.59
CA GLU A 75 -17.53 12.37 26.33
C GLU A 75 -16.14 11.75 26.50
N LYS A 76 -15.97 10.77 27.41
CA LYS A 76 -14.68 10.09 27.57
C LYS A 76 -14.42 9.19 26.36
N LEU A 77 -15.42 8.38 25.98
CA LEU A 77 -15.32 7.50 24.82
C LEU A 77 -15.02 8.29 23.56
N LYS A 78 -15.66 9.44 23.36
CA LYS A 78 -15.42 10.32 22.21
C LYS A 78 -14.01 10.90 22.14
N HIS A 79 -13.34 11.06 23.28
CA HIS A 79 -11.94 11.50 23.33
C HIS A 79 -10.94 10.36 23.08
N ASP A 80 -11.31 9.13 23.45
CA ASP A 80 -10.43 7.95 23.33
C ASP A 80 -10.35 7.39 21.90
N VAL A 81 -11.25 7.82 21.00
CA VAL A 81 -11.41 7.27 19.65
C VAL A 81 -11.10 8.25 18.53
#